data_AF-A0AAT9HG87-F1
#
_entry.id   AF-A0AAT9HG87-F1
#
_cell.length_a   1.000
_cell.length_b   1.000
_cell.length_c   1.000
_cell.angle_alpha   90.00
_cell.angle_beta   90.00
_cell.angle_gamma   90.00
#
_symmetry.space_group_name_H-M   'P 1'
#
loop_
_entity.id
_entity.type
_entity.pdbx_description
1 polymer ?
#
loop_
_entity_poly.entity_id
_entity_poly.type
_entity_poly.pdbx_seq_one_letter_code
_entity_poly.pdbx_strand_id
1 'polypeptide(L)'
;MGAGYAADQPGFAVPAGRAAREIVARSADFLADRAVLSPVLLVLPAALLLLLACQEDRRRRTAWAALAVAAGVVGLGAVVVQGNWFAYHAAALPVGAAAVWGLAVARWYGVRGRVPAGLVGVSGVLAVLAPLYSLAPSGLQRSSVVWVWGGIALGAALLDVRGAGRGGPGSRVPAALVGVGLAAVAVWPSAPHLMDRGKVGETNSAYLRVSEEKAGAAAEVRRRLPDGALVQYFAFGDEAYFIGHASSCPYPIPTFLQRTRYLPDVSTLDSYAENARCLDEDPPRYAVLNRGWFPPAEIDRALARRIEARYDCPPAPVTRLVVCRLR
;
A
#
# COMPACT_ATOMS: atom_id res chain seq x y z
N MET A 1 2.83 -14.25 7.93
CA MET A 1 2.87 -12.82 8.27
C MET A 1 1.48 -12.38 8.69
N GLY A 2 1.17 -12.61 9.97
CA GLY A 2 -0.03 -12.13 10.63
C GLY A 2 0.43 -11.58 11.96
N ALA A 3 1.07 -10.42 11.94
CA ALA A 3 1.49 -9.74 13.15
C ALA A 3 0.53 -8.56 13.36
N GLY A 4 -0.40 -8.74 14.29
CA GLY A 4 -0.92 -7.64 15.12
C GLY A 4 -1.91 -6.67 14.49
N TYR A 5 -3.01 -7.14 13.92
CA TYR A 5 -4.30 -6.46 14.12
C TYR A 5 -5.10 -7.30 15.12
N ALA A 6 -4.64 -7.26 16.38
CA ALA A 6 -5.36 -7.88 17.47
C ALA A 6 -6.73 -7.22 17.61
N ALA A 7 -7.73 -8.08 17.76
CA ALA A 7 -9.11 -7.76 18.03
C ALA A 7 -9.23 -6.87 19.26
N ASP A 8 -9.63 -5.62 19.07
CA ASP A 8 -10.20 -4.78 20.12
C ASP A 8 -11.14 -3.75 19.49
N GLN A 9 -12.33 -4.20 19.10
CA GLN A 9 -13.47 -3.32 18.81
C GLN A 9 -14.74 -3.89 19.48
N PRO A 10 -14.81 -3.98 20.82
CA PRO A 10 -16.10 -3.91 21.48
C PRO A 10 -16.59 -2.46 21.35
N GLY A 11 -17.86 -2.29 21.00
CA GLY A 11 -18.49 -0.99 20.74
C GLY A 11 -18.21 0.03 21.85
N PHE A 12 -17.31 0.97 21.57
CA PHE A 12 -17.14 2.19 22.33
C PHE A 12 -17.49 3.34 21.41
N ALA A 13 -18.54 4.07 21.77
CA ALA A 13 -18.74 5.43 21.28
C ALA A 13 -17.51 6.25 21.70
N VAL A 14 -16.51 6.30 20.83
CA VAL A 14 -15.35 7.16 21.00
C VAL A 14 -15.88 8.60 20.98
N PRO A 15 -15.62 9.43 22.00
CA PRO A 15 -16.01 10.84 21.98
C PRO A 15 -15.55 11.46 20.65
N ALA A 16 -16.43 12.16 19.94
CA ALA A 16 -16.17 12.59 18.56
C ALA A 16 -14.81 13.33 18.39
N GLY A 17 -14.37 14.07 19.41
CA GLY A 17 -13.06 14.76 19.41
C GLY A 17 -11.83 13.87 19.66
N ARG A 18 -11.98 12.65 20.19
CA ARG A 18 -10.91 11.64 20.27
C ARG A 18 -10.81 10.88 18.94
N ALA A 19 -11.94 10.59 18.31
CA ALA A 19 -11.99 9.96 16.98
C ALA A 19 -11.35 10.85 15.90
N ALA A 20 -11.66 12.15 15.87
CA ALA A 20 -11.10 13.07 14.88
C ALA A 20 -9.57 13.21 14.96
N ARG A 21 -9.02 13.33 16.18
CA ARG A 21 -7.56 13.41 16.39
C ARG A 21 -6.86 12.13 15.96
N GLU A 22 -7.46 10.98 16.25
CA GLU A 22 -6.93 9.69 15.83
C GLU A 22 -6.94 9.54 14.30
N ILE A 23 -8.02 9.94 13.63
CA ILE A 23 -8.11 9.93 12.16
C ILE A 23 -7.02 10.81 11.55
N VAL A 24 -6.80 12.01 12.08
CA VAL A 24 -5.75 12.93 11.61
C VAL A 24 -4.36 12.32 11.83
N ALA A 25 -4.09 11.78 13.01
CA ALA A 25 -2.80 11.16 13.32
C ALA A 25 -2.52 9.96 12.40
N ARG A 26 -3.48 9.04 12.25
CA ARG A 26 -3.37 7.89 11.33
C ARG A 26 -3.18 8.31 9.88
N SER A 27 -3.88 9.36 9.45
CA SER A 27 -3.73 9.89 8.09
C SER A 27 -2.36 10.55 7.86
N ALA A 28 -1.82 11.23 8.88
CA ALA A 28 -0.48 11.80 8.82
C ALA A 28 0.60 10.71 8.79
N ASP A 29 0.46 9.66 9.58
CA ASP A 29 1.36 8.50 9.56
C ASP A 29 1.30 7.77 8.22
N PHE A 30 0.09 7.52 7.71
CA PHE A 30 -0.12 6.92 6.40
C PHE A 30 0.54 7.72 5.28
N LEU A 31 0.33 9.05 5.25
CA LEU A 31 0.95 9.90 4.25
C LEU A 31 2.47 9.92 4.36
N ALA A 32 3.02 9.91 5.58
CA ALA A 32 4.46 9.81 5.80
C ALA A 32 5.01 8.48 5.26
N ASP A 33 4.32 7.36 5.53
CA ASP A 33 4.71 6.05 5.00
C ASP A 33 4.68 6.05 3.47
N ARG A 34 3.61 6.59 2.86
CA ARG A 34 3.51 6.71 1.40
C ARG A 34 4.60 7.62 0.83
N ALA A 35 4.96 8.68 1.53
CA ALA A 35 6.00 9.60 1.12
C ALA A 35 7.41 9.00 1.19
N VAL A 36 7.66 8.01 2.05
CA VAL A 36 8.92 7.25 2.01
C VAL A 36 8.93 6.28 0.82
N LEU A 37 7.83 5.57 0.58
CA LEU A 37 7.69 4.66 -0.57
C LEU A 37 7.78 5.41 -1.91
N SER A 38 7.31 6.66 -1.94
CA SER A 38 7.36 7.53 -3.10
C SER A 38 7.68 8.97 -2.69
N PRO A 39 8.98 9.34 -2.65
CA PRO A 39 9.43 10.67 -2.18
C PRO A 39 8.92 11.84 -3.00
N VAL A 40 8.40 11.58 -4.21
CA VAL A 40 7.74 12.62 -5.00
C VAL A 40 6.48 13.18 -4.32
N LEU A 41 5.80 12.39 -3.47
CA LEU A 41 4.71 12.86 -2.63
C LEU A 41 5.20 13.87 -1.58
N LEU A 42 6.39 13.63 -1.02
CA LEU A 42 6.95 14.47 0.03
C LEU A 42 7.26 15.89 -0.46
N VAL A 43 7.69 16.00 -1.72
CA VAL A 43 8.04 17.28 -2.37
C VAL A 43 6.84 17.94 -3.05
N LEU A 44 5.65 17.32 -3.04
CA LEU A 44 4.45 17.87 -3.68
C LEU A 44 4.09 19.29 -3.20
N PRO A 45 4.08 19.61 -1.88
CA PRO A 45 3.79 20.97 -1.43
C PRO A 45 4.78 22.00 -1.98
N ALA A 46 6.05 21.62 -2.09
CA ALA A 46 7.11 22.46 -2.64
C ALA A 46 6.94 22.69 -4.15
N ALA A 47 6.59 21.64 -4.91
CA ALA A 47 6.27 21.75 -6.34
C ALA A 47 5.06 22.65 -6.60
N LEU A 48 3.98 22.50 -5.81
CA LEU A 48 2.79 23.35 -5.88
C LEU A 48 3.12 24.81 -5.60
N LEU A 49 3.95 25.09 -4.59
CA LEU A 49 4.42 26.44 -4.29
C LEU A 49 5.11 27.08 -5.51
N LEU A 50 6.02 26.36 -6.18
CA LEU A 50 6.70 26.88 -7.37
C LEU A 50 5.73 27.12 -8.53
N LEU A 51 4.76 26.23 -8.75
CA LEU A 51 3.72 26.43 -9.77
C LEU A 51 2.89 27.68 -9.52
N LEU A 52 2.48 27.89 -8.27
CA LEU A 52 1.72 29.08 -7.85
C LEU A 52 2.57 30.35 -7.98
N ALA A 53 3.87 30.28 -7.67
CA ALA A 53 4.81 31.39 -7.84
C ALA A 53 5.06 31.77 -9.31
N CYS A 54 4.80 30.85 -10.24
CA CYS A 54 4.85 31.11 -11.69
C CYS A 54 3.54 31.69 -12.27
N GLN A 55 2.49 31.85 -11.46
CA GLN A 55 1.25 32.49 -11.89
C GLN A 55 1.28 33.98 -11.61
N GLU A 56 1.16 34.80 -12.64
CA GLU A 56 1.07 36.26 -12.51
C GLU A 56 -0.32 36.71 -12.05
N ASP A 57 -1.37 36.07 -12.59
CA ASP A 57 -2.76 36.36 -12.25
C ASP A 57 -3.17 35.73 -10.91
N ARG A 58 -3.65 36.58 -9.99
CA ARG A 58 -4.18 36.19 -8.67
C ARG A 58 -5.36 35.22 -8.80
N ARG A 59 -6.25 35.42 -9.78
CA ARG A 59 -7.44 34.57 -9.94
C ARG A 59 -7.07 33.16 -10.36
N ARG A 60 -6.17 33.02 -11.35
CA ARG A 60 -5.58 31.74 -11.72
C ARG A 60 -4.83 31.09 -10.56
N ARG A 61 -4.03 31.85 -9.80
CA ARG A 61 -3.32 31.32 -8.62
C ARG A 61 -4.30 30.75 -7.59
N THR A 62 -5.37 31.45 -7.27
CA THR A 62 -6.41 30.96 -6.36
C THR A 62 -7.12 29.72 -6.91
N ALA A 63 -7.43 29.68 -8.22
CA ALA A 63 -8.06 28.51 -8.83
C ALA A 63 -7.17 27.26 -8.76
N TRP A 64 -5.87 27.40 -9.06
CA TRP A 64 -4.90 26.30 -8.93
C TRP A 64 -4.73 25.83 -7.49
N ALA A 65 -4.69 26.76 -6.53
CA ALA A 65 -4.61 26.42 -5.12
C ALA A 65 -5.86 25.68 -4.64
N ALA A 66 -7.06 26.15 -5.03
CA ALA A 66 -8.32 25.49 -4.72
C ALA A 66 -8.40 24.09 -5.32
N LEU A 67 -7.98 23.93 -6.58
CA LEU A 67 -7.94 22.62 -7.25
C LEU A 67 -6.98 21.66 -6.54
N ALA A 68 -5.79 22.13 -6.14
CA ALA A 68 -4.82 21.32 -5.41
C ALA A 68 -5.36 20.86 -4.04
N VAL A 69 -6.02 21.76 -3.31
CA VAL A 69 -6.68 21.43 -2.03
C VAL A 69 -7.80 20.42 -2.25
N ALA A 70 -8.67 20.65 -3.23
CA ALA A 70 -9.78 19.75 -3.55
C ALA A 70 -9.26 18.34 -3.93
N ALA A 71 -8.22 18.26 -4.76
CA ALA A 71 -7.61 16.98 -5.14
C ALA A 71 -7.01 16.25 -3.92
N GLY A 72 -6.33 16.98 -3.03
CA GLY A 72 -5.81 16.42 -1.77
C GLY A 72 -6.92 15.90 -0.85
N VAL A 73 -8.01 16.65 -0.71
CA VAL A 73 -9.18 16.25 0.09
C VAL A 73 -9.85 15.01 -0.50
N VAL A 74 -10.08 14.96 -1.81
CA VAL A 74 -10.69 13.80 -2.47
C VAL A 74 -9.79 12.57 -2.35
N GLY A 75 -8.49 12.72 -2.57
CA GLY A 75 -7.52 11.63 -2.45
C GLY A 75 -7.43 11.05 -1.04
N LEU A 76 -7.51 11.90 -0.01
CA LEU A 76 -7.52 11.47 1.40
C LEU A 76 -8.89 10.98 1.87
N GLY A 77 -9.96 11.55 1.31
CA GLY A 77 -11.34 11.25 1.69
C GLY A 77 -11.67 9.76 1.55
N ALA A 78 -11.19 9.12 0.47
CA ALA A 78 -11.39 7.68 0.28
C ALA A 78 -10.82 6.85 1.44
N VAL A 79 -9.63 7.20 1.92
CA VAL A 79 -8.94 6.49 3.02
C VAL A 79 -9.64 6.72 4.35
N VAL A 80 -10.04 7.97 4.60
CA VAL A 80 -10.72 8.38 5.85
C VAL A 80 -12.12 7.77 5.94
N VAL A 81 -12.91 7.83 4.86
CA VAL A 81 -14.28 7.31 4.82
C VAL A 81 -14.29 5.79 4.96
N GLN A 82 -13.36 5.08 4.34
CA GLN A 82 -13.26 3.63 4.48
C GLN A 82 -12.65 3.19 5.81
N GLY A 83 -12.10 4.10 6.62
CA GLY A 83 -11.45 3.79 7.89
C GLY A 83 -10.24 2.85 7.76
N ASN A 84 -9.66 2.76 6.56
CA ASN A 84 -8.65 1.77 6.21
C ASN A 84 -7.49 2.44 5.46
N TRP A 85 -6.31 2.47 6.07
CA TRP A 85 -5.10 3.14 5.57
C TRP A 85 -4.19 2.20 4.78
N PHE A 86 -4.77 1.39 3.88
CA PHE A 86 -3.99 0.49 3.04
C PHE A 86 -3.26 1.23 1.93
N ALA A 87 -2.04 0.78 1.61
CA ALA A 87 -1.16 1.47 0.66
C ALA A 87 -1.80 1.67 -0.72
N TYR A 88 -2.60 0.71 -1.19
CA TYR A 88 -3.25 0.76 -2.50
C TYR A 88 -4.31 1.88 -2.61
N HIS A 89 -4.89 2.35 -1.50
CA HIS A 89 -5.83 3.48 -1.54
C HIS A 89 -5.17 4.80 -1.98
N ALA A 90 -3.85 4.90 -1.87
CA ALA A 90 -3.09 6.07 -2.30
C ALA A 90 -2.29 5.84 -3.60
N ALA A 91 -2.52 4.74 -4.32
CA ALA A 91 -1.69 4.35 -5.47
C ALA A 91 -1.63 5.42 -6.58
N ALA A 92 -2.69 6.22 -6.75
CA ALA A 92 -2.74 7.30 -7.74
C ALA A 92 -1.97 8.56 -7.32
N LEU A 93 -1.75 8.79 -6.01
CA LEU A 93 -1.14 10.03 -5.53
C LEU A 93 0.30 10.22 -6.04
N PRO A 94 1.19 9.20 -6.02
CA PRO A 94 2.55 9.30 -6.58
C PRO A 94 2.58 9.78 -8.03
N VAL A 95 1.68 9.25 -8.87
CA VAL A 95 1.61 9.58 -10.31
C VAL A 95 1.23 11.05 -10.48
N GLY A 96 0.19 11.50 -9.78
CA GLY A 96 -0.21 12.91 -9.79
C GLY A 96 0.88 13.83 -9.27
N ALA A 97 1.55 13.45 -8.17
CA ALA A 97 2.64 14.23 -7.60
C ALA A 97 3.85 14.33 -8.53
N ALA A 98 4.22 13.25 -9.23
CA ALA A 98 5.27 13.26 -10.24
C ALA A 98 4.94 14.18 -11.41
N ALA A 99 3.69 14.15 -11.90
CA ALA A 99 3.24 15.06 -12.95
C ALA A 99 3.32 16.52 -12.50
N VAL A 100 2.86 16.82 -11.28
CA VAL A 100 2.93 18.18 -10.69
C VAL A 100 4.38 18.64 -10.50
N TRP A 101 5.27 17.76 -10.01
CA TRP A 101 6.69 18.07 -9.87
C TRP A 101 7.34 18.39 -11.21
N GLY A 102 7.11 17.55 -12.24
CA GLY A 102 7.64 17.77 -13.58
C GLY A 102 7.12 19.06 -14.20
N LEU A 103 5.81 19.33 -14.06
CA LEU A 103 5.19 20.57 -14.51
C LEU A 103 5.78 21.79 -13.78
N ALA A 104 6.01 21.70 -12.47
CA ALA A 104 6.61 22.76 -11.68
C ALA A 104 8.00 23.13 -12.19
N VAL A 105 8.86 22.14 -12.38
CA VAL A 105 10.22 22.33 -12.89
C VAL A 105 10.20 22.90 -14.31
N ALA A 106 9.38 22.33 -15.20
CA ALA A 106 9.28 22.76 -16.59
C ALA A 106 8.75 24.20 -16.70
N ARG A 107 7.69 24.53 -15.96
CA ARG A 107 7.10 25.88 -15.95
C ARG A 107 8.06 26.89 -15.35
N TRP A 108 8.72 26.54 -14.24
CA TRP A 108 9.73 27.38 -13.62
C TRP A 108 10.86 27.69 -14.60
N TYR A 109 11.38 26.68 -15.31
CA TYR A 109 12.37 26.88 -16.35
C TYR A 109 11.88 27.79 -17.47
N GLY A 110 10.65 27.58 -17.96
CA GLY A 110 10.08 28.40 -19.03
C GLY A 110 9.95 29.88 -18.65
N VAL A 111 9.60 30.18 -17.40
CA VAL A 111 9.41 31.56 -16.90
C VAL A 111 10.74 32.19 -16.47
N ARG A 112 11.67 31.42 -15.91
CA ARG A 112 12.88 31.93 -15.26
C ARG A 112 14.19 31.64 -16.00
N GLY A 113 14.15 30.85 -17.07
CA GLY A 113 15.33 30.45 -17.86
C GLY A 113 16.30 29.48 -17.15
N ARG A 114 15.91 28.93 -15.99
CA ARG A 114 16.75 28.07 -15.15
C ARG A 114 15.92 27.13 -14.30
N VAL A 115 16.52 26.05 -13.81
CA VAL A 115 15.85 25.07 -12.91
C VAL A 115 15.73 25.60 -11.47
N PRO A 116 14.72 25.17 -10.69
CA PRO A 116 14.62 25.49 -9.27
C PRO A 116 15.63 24.65 -8.47
N ALA A 117 16.82 25.21 -8.26
CA ALA A 117 17.97 24.46 -7.75
C ALA A 117 17.74 23.90 -6.35
N GLY A 118 17.04 24.63 -5.47
CA GLY A 118 16.69 24.17 -4.13
C GLY A 118 15.80 22.93 -4.17
N LEU A 119 14.68 23.01 -4.89
CA LEU A 119 13.77 21.87 -5.04
C LEU A 119 14.46 20.68 -5.70
N VAL A 120 15.19 20.90 -6.79
CA VAL A 120 15.91 19.83 -7.52
C VAL A 120 16.99 19.20 -6.63
N GLY A 121 17.73 20.00 -5.87
CA GLY A 121 18.74 19.53 -4.94
C GLY A 121 18.16 18.63 -3.85
N VAL A 122 17.11 19.09 -3.16
CA VAL A 122 16.44 18.27 -2.13
C VAL A 122 15.80 17.02 -2.74
N SER A 123 15.19 17.15 -3.93
CA SER A 123 14.63 16.00 -4.67
C SER A 123 15.70 14.95 -4.98
N GLY A 124 16.90 15.38 -5.38
CA GLY A 124 18.04 14.49 -5.64
C GLY A 124 18.52 13.79 -4.37
N VAL A 125 18.61 14.52 -3.25
CA VAL A 125 18.94 13.93 -1.94
C VAL A 125 17.90 12.88 -1.55
N LEU A 126 16.61 13.17 -1.70
CA LEU A 126 15.54 12.22 -1.38
C LEU A 126 15.53 10.99 -2.30
N ALA A 127 15.84 11.15 -3.59
CA ALA A 127 15.99 10.03 -4.52
C ALA A 127 17.09 9.05 -4.10
N VAL A 128 18.12 9.52 -3.38
CA VAL A 128 19.19 8.67 -2.83
C VAL A 128 18.85 8.14 -1.45
N LEU A 129 18.31 8.98 -0.55
CA LEU A 129 18.08 8.60 0.85
C LEU A 129 16.86 7.70 1.04
N ALA A 130 15.79 7.88 0.26
CA ALA A 130 14.57 7.09 0.45
C ALA A 130 14.80 5.57 0.21
N PRO A 131 15.54 5.13 -0.83
CA PRO A 131 15.94 3.72 -0.96
C PRO A 131 16.79 3.17 0.19
N LEU A 132 17.49 4.04 0.92
CA LEU A 132 18.36 3.68 2.04
C LEU A 132 17.66 3.81 3.40
N TYR A 133 16.39 4.21 3.44
CA TYR A 133 15.64 4.42 4.68
C TYR A 133 15.54 3.14 5.54
N SER A 134 15.55 1.97 4.90
CA SER A 134 15.58 0.67 5.58
C SER A 134 16.83 0.44 6.42
N LEU A 135 17.94 1.13 6.09
CA LEU A 135 19.20 1.10 6.83
C LEU A 135 19.24 2.12 7.98
N ALA A 136 18.24 3.01 8.06
CA ALA A 136 18.21 4.02 9.11
C ALA A 136 18.01 3.34 10.48
N PRO A 137 18.71 3.78 11.54
CA PRO A 137 18.47 3.31 12.90
C PRO A 137 16.99 3.37 13.28
N SER A 138 16.53 2.43 14.09
CA SER A 138 15.12 2.34 14.49
C SER A 138 14.59 3.64 15.13
N GLY A 139 15.45 4.41 15.80
CA GLY A 139 15.12 5.73 16.33
C GLY A 139 14.78 6.77 15.25
N LEU A 140 15.30 6.66 14.02
CA LEU A 140 15.02 7.58 12.91
C LEU A 140 13.86 7.12 12.03
N GLN A 141 13.46 5.85 12.14
CA GLN A 141 12.29 5.28 11.47
C GLN A 141 10.99 5.73 12.16
N ARG A 142 10.52 6.92 11.83
CA ARG A 142 9.31 7.54 12.42
C ARG A 142 8.76 8.63 11.50
N SER A 143 7.44 8.76 11.46
CA SER A 143 6.71 9.70 10.59
C SER A 143 7.19 11.15 10.73
N SER A 144 7.54 11.59 11.95
CA SER A 144 8.02 12.95 12.20
C SER A 144 9.31 13.29 11.44
N VAL A 145 10.23 12.32 11.28
CA VAL A 145 11.47 12.52 10.51
C VAL A 145 11.15 12.71 9.02
N VAL A 146 10.16 11.98 8.50
CA VAL A 146 9.69 12.14 7.12
C VAL A 146 9.11 13.55 6.92
N TRP A 147 8.27 14.02 7.85
CA TRP A 147 7.71 15.37 7.78
C TRP A 147 8.77 16.48 7.88
N VAL A 148 9.86 16.28 8.65
CA VAL A 148 11.00 17.20 8.65
C VAL A 148 11.60 17.35 7.25
N TRP A 149 11.78 16.25 6.51
CA TRP A 149 12.23 16.30 5.12
C TRP A 149 11.25 17.01 4.18
N GLY A 150 9.94 16.86 4.41
CA GLY A 150 8.91 17.64 3.71
C GLY A 150 9.05 19.14 3.98
N GLY A 151 9.32 19.51 5.24
CA GLY A 151 9.61 20.89 5.64
C GLY A 151 10.87 21.45 4.97
N ILE A 152 11.94 20.64 4.88
CA ILE A 152 13.18 21.00 4.17
C ILE A 152 12.91 21.24 2.67
N ALA A 153 12.13 20.37 2.02
CA ALA A 153 11.75 20.55 0.62
C ALA A 153 10.96 21.83 0.39
N LEU A 154 9.98 22.14 1.25
CA LEU A 154 9.22 23.38 1.19
C LEU A 154 10.10 24.61 1.43
N GLY A 155 11.00 24.54 2.42
CA GLY A 155 11.98 25.58 2.69
C GLY A 155 12.90 25.85 1.49
N ALA A 156 13.39 24.81 0.83
CA ALA A 156 14.20 24.92 -0.38
C ALA A 156 13.44 25.59 -1.53
N ALA A 157 12.17 25.23 -1.75
CA ALA A 157 11.34 25.91 -2.74
C ALA A 157 11.07 27.38 -2.39
N LEU A 158 10.87 27.72 -1.11
CA LEU A 158 10.76 29.12 -0.69
C LEU A 158 12.04 29.92 -0.98
N LEU A 159 13.21 29.30 -0.82
CA LEU A 159 14.50 29.91 -1.20
C LEU A 159 14.59 30.11 -2.71
N ASP A 160 14.15 29.16 -3.53
CA ASP A 160 14.06 29.32 -4.99
C ASP A 160 13.15 30.51 -5.38
N VAL A 161 12.00 30.66 -4.71
CA VAL A 161 11.07 31.78 -4.90
C VAL A 161 11.73 33.12 -4.58
N ARG A 162 12.49 33.21 -3.47
CA ARG A 162 13.17 34.45 -3.04
C ARG A 162 14.44 34.75 -3.85
N GLY A 163 15.18 33.74 -4.28
CA GLY A 163 16.45 33.84 -5.01
C GLY A 163 16.28 34.08 -6.52
N ALA A 164 15.06 34.33 -6.97
CA ALA A 164 14.61 34.43 -8.35
C ALA A 164 15.44 35.33 -9.29
N GLY A 165 16.14 36.35 -8.78
CA GLY A 165 16.86 37.33 -9.60
C GLY A 165 18.35 37.08 -9.83
N ARG A 166 18.97 36.06 -9.23
CA ARG A 166 20.43 35.87 -9.26
C ARG A 166 20.82 34.51 -9.86
N GLY A 167 21.11 34.43 -11.15
CA GLY A 167 21.72 33.24 -11.77
C GLY A 167 21.62 33.20 -13.29
N GLY A 168 22.63 32.61 -13.93
CA GLY A 168 22.69 32.39 -15.39
C GLY A 168 21.85 31.19 -15.87
N PRO A 169 21.81 30.94 -17.19
CA PRO A 169 21.07 29.82 -17.77
C PRO A 169 21.61 28.47 -17.28
N GLY A 170 20.70 27.60 -16.85
CA GLY A 170 21.03 26.26 -16.33
C GLY A 170 20.66 25.14 -17.31
N SER A 171 21.36 24.00 -17.21
CA SER A 171 21.01 22.77 -17.93
C SER A 171 19.78 22.10 -17.31
N ARG A 172 18.90 21.52 -18.15
CA ARG A 172 17.72 20.75 -17.73
C ARG A 172 18.03 19.28 -17.39
N VAL A 173 19.18 18.78 -17.85
CA VAL A 173 19.56 17.37 -17.73
C VAL A 173 19.61 16.90 -16.26
N PRO A 174 20.23 17.63 -15.31
CA PRO A 174 20.25 17.21 -13.92
C PRO A 174 18.85 17.09 -13.31
N ALA A 175 17.94 18.00 -13.66
CA ALA A 175 16.56 17.94 -13.18
C ALA A 175 15.82 16.72 -13.74
N ALA A 176 16.00 16.39 -15.03
CA ALA A 176 15.43 15.18 -15.60
C ALA A 176 15.92 13.91 -14.90
N LEU A 177 17.23 13.80 -14.64
CA LEU A 177 17.82 12.67 -13.92
C LEU A 177 17.28 12.55 -12.49
N VAL A 178 17.13 13.67 -11.78
CA VAL A 178 16.52 13.70 -10.44
C VAL A 178 15.06 13.23 -10.48
N GLY A 179 14.29 13.68 -11.49
CA GLY A 179 12.90 13.24 -11.67
C GLY A 179 12.79 11.73 -11.91
N VAL A 180 13.67 11.18 -12.75
CA VAL A 180 13.77 9.72 -12.97
C VAL A 180 14.15 9.00 -11.68
N GLY A 181 15.14 9.52 -10.93
CA GLY A 181 15.57 8.96 -9.65
C GLY A 181 14.44 8.89 -8.63
N LEU A 182 13.67 9.98 -8.47
CA LEU A 182 12.49 10.00 -7.59
C LEU A 182 11.44 8.96 -7.98
N ALA A 183 11.16 8.80 -9.28
CA ALA A 183 10.21 7.80 -9.77
C ALA A 183 10.72 6.38 -9.59
N ALA A 184 12.03 6.16 -9.68
CA ALA A 184 12.67 4.85 -9.57
C ALA A 184 12.80 4.34 -8.12
N VAL A 185 12.63 5.19 -7.10
CA VAL A 185 12.74 4.77 -5.68
C VAL A 185 11.87 3.56 -5.37
N ALA A 186 10.63 3.54 -5.87
CA ALA A 186 9.67 2.47 -5.58
C ALA A 186 10.10 1.09 -6.09
N VAL A 187 11.02 1.01 -7.05
CA VAL A 187 11.52 -0.25 -7.62
C VAL A 187 12.94 -0.59 -7.15
N TRP A 188 13.53 0.23 -6.29
CA TRP A 188 14.89 -0.02 -5.80
C TRP A 188 14.93 -1.20 -4.82
N PRO A 189 15.90 -2.12 -4.87
CA PRO A 189 15.90 -3.33 -4.04
C PRO A 189 15.85 -3.08 -2.52
N SER A 190 16.61 -2.11 -2.02
CA SER A 190 16.65 -1.75 -0.60
C SER A 190 15.52 -0.82 -0.16
N ALA A 191 14.74 -0.28 -1.09
CA ALA A 191 13.65 0.62 -0.74
C ALA A 191 12.62 -0.11 0.12
N PRO A 192 12.00 0.57 1.10
CA PRO A 192 10.88 0.01 1.83
C PRO A 192 9.77 -0.42 0.87
N HIS A 193 9.18 -1.57 1.15
CA HIS A 193 8.01 -2.13 0.46
C HIS A 193 6.78 -2.04 1.36
N LEU A 194 6.94 -2.42 2.62
CA LEU A 194 5.90 -2.35 3.64
C LEU A 194 6.34 -1.41 4.76
N MET A 195 5.46 -0.48 5.12
CA MET A 195 5.67 0.46 6.21
C MET A 195 4.43 0.65 7.07
N ASP A 196 4.65 0.82 8.37
CA ASP A 196 3.65 1.23 9.36
C ASP A 196 4.26 2.28 10.30
N ARG A 197 3.69 3.49 10.34
CA ARG A 197 4.05 4.58 11.27
C ARG A 197 5.55 4.91 11.26
N GLY A 198 6.10 4.97 10.06
CA GLY A 198 7.50 5.24 9.78
C GLY A 198 8.44 4.06 9.99
N LYS A 199 7.96 2.90 10.43
CA LYS A 199 8.76 1.67 10.55
C LYS A 199 8.76 0.90 9.25
N VAL A 200 9.95 0.47 8.83
CA VAL A 200 10.11 -0.44 7.69
C VAL A 200 9.86 -1.86 8.17
N GLY A 201 8.80 -2.48 7.65
CA GLY A 201 8.51 -3.90 7.88
C GLY A 201 9.24 -4.81 6.90
N GLU A 202 9.34 -4.38 5.64
CA GLU A 202 9.94 -5.18 4.57
C GLU A 202 10.52 -4.27 3.47
N THR A 203 11.57 -4.71 2.78
CA THR A 203 12.12 -4.07 1.57
C THR A 203 11.65 -4.77 0.31
N ASN A 204 11.83 -4.16 -0.87
CA ASN A 204 11.51 -4.81 -2.14
C ASN A 204 12.26 -6.14 -2.34
N SER A 205 13.54 -6.20 -1.98
CA SER A 205 14.33 -7.43 -2.07
C SER A 205 13.85 -8.51 -1.09
N ALA A 206 13.47 -8.14 0.12
CA ALA A 206 12.91 -9.07 1.09
C ALA A 206 11.54 -9.60 0.63
N TYR A 207 10.68 -8.72 0.12
CA TYR A 207 9.38 -9.09 -0.45
C TYR A 207 9.52 -10.04 -1.64
N LEU A 208 10.48 -9.78 -2.54
CA LEU A 208 10.78 -10.68 -3.65
C LEU A 208 11.17 -12.07 -3.16
N ARG A 209 12.12 -12.16 -2.22
CA ARG A 209 12.54 -13.45 -1.63
C ARG A 209 11.38 -14.19 -0.98
N VAL A 210 10.55 -13.50 -0.20
CA VAL A 210 9.35 -14.11 0.42
C VAL A 210 8.36 -14.58 -0.63
N SER A 211 8.19 -13.83 -1.72
CA SER A 211 7.33 -14.20 -2.84
C SER A 211 7.86 -15.42 -3.59
N GLU A 212 9.18 -15.53 -3.79
CA GLU A 212 9.84 -16.70 -4.37
C GLU A 212 9.70 -17.95 -3.47
N GLU A 213 9.88 -17.79 -2.16
CA GLU A 213 9.66 -18.86 -1.18
C GLU A 213 8.21 -19.37 -1.22
N LYS A 214 7.23 -18.45 -1.28
CA LYS A 214 5.81 -18.80 -1.43
C LYS A 214 5.53 -19.51 -2.76
N ALA A 215 6.09 -19.03 -3.87
CA ALA A 215 5.96 -19.65 -5.17
C ALA A 215 6.55 -21.08 -5.17
N GLY A 216 7.70 -21.28 -4.52
CA GLY A 216 8.31 -22.60 -4.33
C GLY A 216 7.44 -23.55 -3.50
N ALA A 217 6.85 -23.06 -2.39
CA ALA A 217 5.93 -23.82 -1.56
C ALA A 217 4.63 -24.18 -2.31
N ALA A 218 4.09 -23.25 -3.11
CA ALA A 218 2.94 -23.48 -3.97
C ALA A 218 3.23 -24.50 -5.07
N ALA A 219 4.43 -24.46 -5.69
CA ALA A 219 4.84 -25.45 -6.68
C ALA A 219 4.93 -26.87 -6.09
N GLU A 220 5.35 -27.00 -4.83
CA GLU A 220 5.33 -28.28 -4.12
C GLU A 220 3.91 -28.79 -3.88
N VAL A 221 2.96 -27.90 -3.56
CA VAL A 221 1.54 -28.27 -3.47
C VAL A 221 0.99 -28.69 -4.83
N ARG A 222 1.29 -27.93 -5.89
CA ARG A 222 0.88 -28.23 -7.26
C ARG A 222 1.33 -29.63 -7.70
N ARG A 223 2.58 -30.02 -7.42
CA ARG A 223 3.10 -31.37 -7.74
C ARG A 223 2.35 -32.52 -7.06
N ARG A 224 1.63 -32.25 -5.97
CA ARG A 224 0.86 -33.27 -5.23
C ARG A 224 -0.58 -33.40 -5.72
N LEU A 225 -1.03 -32.47 -6.57
CA LEU A 225 -2.35 -32.45 -7.16
C LEU A 225 -2.27 -33.02 -8.58
N PRO A 226 -3.26 -33.81 -9.03
CA PRO A 226 -3.31 -34.25 -10.42
C PRO A 226 -3.49 -33.06 -11.37
N ASP A 227 -2.85 -33.11 -12.55
CA ASP A 227 -3.04 -32.08 -13.58
C ASP A 227 -4.52 -31.91 -13.94
N GLY A 228 -4.97 -30.65 -14.06
CA GLY A 228 -6.36 -30.31 -14.35
C GLY A 228 -7.34 -30.53 -13.18
N ALA A 229 -6.88 -31.00 -12.02
CA ALA A 229 -7.74 -31.14 -10.85
C ALA A 229 -8.33 -29.79 -10.44
N LEU A 230 -9.64 -29.78 -10.13
CA LEU A 230 -10.30 -28.68 -9.46
C LEU A 230 -9.94 -28.69 -7.97
N VAL A 231 -9.80 -27.51 -7.39
CA VAL A 231 -9.39 -27.32 -5.99
C VAL A 231 -10.34 -26.36 -5.28
N GLN A 232 -10.77 -26.74 -4.08
CA GLN A 232 -11.36 -25.83 -3.11
C GLN A 232 -10.24 -25.14 -2.33
N TYR A 233 -10.09 -23.83 -2.46
CA TYR A 233 -9.08 -23.10 -1.69
C TYR A 233 -9.65 -22.63 -0.35
N PHE A 234 -8.88 -22.87 0.71
CA PHE A 234 -8.96 -22.30 2.05
C PHE A 234 -7.64 -21.60 2.36
N ALA A 235 -7.23 -20.74 1.44
CA ALA A 235 -5.90 -20.14 1.37
C ALA A 235 -6.00 -18.69 0.88
N PHE A 236 -4.94 -17.90 1.07
CA PHE A 236 -4.93 -16.51 0.60
C PHE A 236 -4.74 -16.45 -0.93
N GLY A 237 -5.06 -15.31 -1.53
CA GLY A 237 -5.17 -15.18 -2.98
C GLY A 237 -3.86 -15.42 -3.75
N ASP A 238 -2.71 -15.04 -3.19
CA ASP A 238 -1.40 -15.29 -3.79
C ASP A 238 -1.07 -16.80 -3.85
N GLU A 239 -1.43 -17.56 -2.81
CA GLU A 239 -1.23 -19.01 -2.76
C GLU A 239 -2.07 -19.73 -3.81
N ALA A 240 -3.36 -19.37 -3.94
CA ALA A 240 -4.22 -19.93 -4.99
C ALA A 240 -3.68 -19.60 -6.39
N TYR A 241 -3.24 -18.35 -6.59
CA TYR A 241 -2.64 -17.88 -7.84
C TYR A 241 -1.38 -18.69 -8.21
N PHE A 242 -0.44 -18.89 -7.28
CA PHE A 242 0.79 -19.62 -7.56
C PHE A 242 0.58 -21.13 -7.72
N ILE A 243 -0.40 -21.73 -7.02
CA ILE A 243 -0.74 -23.16 -7.20
C ILE A 243 -1.31 -23.38 -8.61
N GLY A 244 -2.15 -22.48 -9.10
CA GLY A 244 -2.59 -22.45 -10.49
C GLY A 244 -3.58 -23.55 -10.91
N HIS A 245 -4.23 -24.23 -9.94
CA HIS A 245 -5.37 -25.11 -10.24
C HIS A 245 -6.67 -24.31 -10.23
N ALA A 246 -7.60 -24.66 -11.11
CA ALA A 246 -8.91 -24.00 -11.15
C ALA A 246 -9.77 -24.39 -9.94
N SER A 247 -10.75 -23.57 -9.61
CA SER A 247 -11.81 -23.89 -8.64
C SER A 247 -13.14 -23.97 -9.36
N SER A 248 -14.03 -24.87 -8.93
CA SER A 248 -15.44 -24.87 -9.38
C SER A 248 -16.24 -23.71 -8.79
N CYS A 249 -15.75 -23.11 -7.70
CA CYS A 249 -16.45 -22.03 -7.03
C CYS A 249 -16.29 -20.70 -7.78
N PRO A 250 -17.38 -19.92 -8.02
CA PRO A 250 -17.30 -18.58 -8.60
C PRO A 250 -16.41 -17.62 -7.80
N TYR A 251 -16.33 -17.84 -6.48
CA TYR A 251 -15.42 -17.13 -5.58
C TYR A 251 -14.32 -18.09 -5.12
N PRO A 252 -13.22 -18.23 -5.89
CA PRO A 252 -12.18 -19.22 -5.59
C PRO A 252 -11.47 -18.93 -4.27
N ILE A 253 -11.47 -17.68 -3.78
CA ILE A 253 -10.89 -17.28 -2.51
C ILE A 253 -12.01 -17.14 -1.48
N PRO A 254 -11.97 -17.88 -0.34
CA PRO A 254 -13.11 -17.95 0.56
C PRO A 254 -13.13 -16.81 1.56
N THR A 255 -13.05 -15.57 1.06
CA THR A 255 -12.90 -14.37 1.90
C THR A 255 -14.09 -14.21 2.85
N PHE A 256 -15.32 -14.41 2.37
CA PHE A 256 -16.52 -14.30 3.21
C PHE A 256 -16.58 -15.36 4.31
N LEU A 257 -16.19 -16.60 3.99
CA LEU A 257 -16.07 -17.68 4.96
C LEU A 257 -15.01 -17.39 6.03
N GLN A 258 -13.87 -16.83 5.63
CA GLN A 258 -12.79 -16.50 6.55
C GLN A 258 -13.13 -15.32 7.46
N ARG A 259 -13.87 -14.33 6.94
CA ARG A 259 -14.17 -13.07 7.63
C ARG A 259 -15.11 -13.23 8.81
N THR A 260 -15.85 -14.34 8.91
CA THR A 260 -16.69 -14.62 10.09
C THR A 260 -15.89 -14.66 11.39
N ARG A 261 -14.57 -14.90 11.33
CA ARG A 261 -13.69 -14.84 12.50
C ARG A 261 -13.59 -13.45 13.13
N TYR A 262 -13.82 -12.40 12.33
CA TYR A 262 -13.72 -11.00 12.76
C TYR A 262 -15.06 -10.29 12.78
N LEU A 263 -15.96 -10.67 11.87
CA LEU A 263 -17.25 -10.04 11.63
C LEU A 263 -18.30 -11.14 11.52
N PRO A 264 -18.88 -11.60 12.65
CA PRO A 264 -19.84 -12.69 12.65
C PRO A 264 -21.03 -12.47 11.70
N ASP A 265 -21.47 -11.21 11.56
CA ASP A 265 -22.60 -10.80 10.71
C ASP A 265 -22.35 -11.07 9.22
N VAL A 266 -21.10 -11.26 8.79
CA VAL A 266 -20.78 -11.68 7.42
C VAL A 266 -21.50 -12.99 7.05
N SER A 267 -21.78 -13.86 8.04
CA SER A 267 -22.53 -15.10 7.83
C SER A 267 -23.97 -14.90 7.32
N THR A 268 -24.51 -13.69 7.42
CA THR A 268 -25.87 -13.34 6.97
C THR A 268 -25.92 -12.81 5.54
N LEU A 269 -24.77 -12.58 4.91
CA LEU A 269 -24.68 -12.02 3.56
C LEU A 269 -24.90 -13.09 2.49
N ASP A 270 -25.53 -12.71 1.38
CA ASP A 270 -25.68 -13.59 0.21
C ASP A 270 -24.33 -14.13 -0.26
N SER A 271 -23.29 -13.30 -0.32
CA SER A 271 -21.94 -13.74 -0.73
C SER A 271 -21.33 -14.79 0.21
N TYR A 272 -21.72 -14.83 1.49
CA TYR A 272 -21.33 -15.93 2.38
C TYR A 272 -22.08 -17.21 2.02
N ALA A 273 -23.39 -17.12 1.81
CA ALA A 273 -24.20 -18.27 1.41
C ALA A 273 -23.73 -18.85 0.05
N GLU A 274 -23.45 -17.99 -0.94
CA GLU A 274 -22.89 -18.37 -2.24
C GLU A 274 -21.57 -19.12 -2.10
N ASN A 275 -20.66 -18.62 -1.26
CA ASN A 275 -19.35 -19.23 -1.09
C ASN A 275 -19.41 -20.51 -0.25
N ALA A 276 -20.33 -20.59 0.71
CA ALA A 276 -20.60 -21.79 1.48
C ALA A 276 -21.20 -22.91 0.60
N ARG A 277 -22.06 -22.59 -0.38
CA ARG A 277 -22.63 -23.59 -1.30
C ARG A 277 -21.56 -24.36 -2.06
N CYS A 278 -20.43 -23.75 -2.39
CA CYS A 278 -19.31 -24.44 -3.05
C CYS A 278 -18.71 -25.60 -2.23
N LEU A 279 -18.99 -25.66 -0.91
CA LEU A 279 -18.60 -26.77 -0.05
C LEU A 279 -19.55 -27.96 -0.16
N ASP A 280 -20.80 -27.68 -0.49
CA ASP A 280 -21.92 -28.62 -0.39
C ASP A 280 -22.34 -29.13 -1.79
N GLU A 281 -22.38 -28.24 -2.78
CA GLU A 281 -22.81 -28.49 -4.16
C GLU A 281 -21.60 -28.79 -5.06
N ASP A 282 -21.41 -30.07 -5.40
CA ASP A 282 -20.29 -30.58 -6.23
C ASP A 282 -18.89 -30.11 -5.77
N PRO A 283 -18.49 -30.43 -4.53
CA PRO A 283 -17.20 -30.00 -4.01
C PRO A 283 -16.06 -30.73 -4.72
N PRO A 284 -14.98 -30.01 -5.09
CA PRO A 284 -13.81 -30.61 -5.70
C PRO A 284 -13.22 -31.76 -4.87
N ARG A 285 -12.60 -32.74 -5.53
CA ARG A 285 -11.94 -33.86 -4.86
C ARG A 285 -10.80 -33.43 -3.92
N TYR A 286 -10.21 -32.26 -4.17
CA TYR A 286 -9.07 -31.74 -3.44
C TYR A 286 -9.40 -30.36 -2.86
N ALA A 287 -8.86 -30.09 -1.67
CA ALA A 287 -8.82 -28.75 -1.12
C ALA A 287 -7.39 -28.38 -0.73
N VAL A 288 -7.10 -27.08 -0.68
CA VAL A 288 -5.84 -26.56 -0.14
C VAL A 288 -6.10 -25.64 1.04
N LEU A 289 -5.56 -25.99 2.19
CA LEU A 289 -5.73 -25.25 3.44
C LEU A 289 -4.44 -24.55 3.85
N ASN A 290 -4.53 -23.24 4.10
CA ASN A 290 -3.55 -22.47 4.85
C ASN A 290 -4.10 -22.17 6.24
N ARG A 291 -3.61 -22.86 7.28
CA ARG A 291 -4.10 -22.67 8.65
C ARG A 291 -3.73 -21.32 9.27
N GLY A 292 -2.67 -20.67 8.78
CA GLY A 292 -2.30 -19.33 9.24
C GLY A 292 -3.24 -18.25 8.72
N TRP A 293 -3.85 -18.45 7.55
CA TRP A 293 -4.80 -17.48 6.97
C TRP A 293 -6.27 -17.85 7.18
N PHE A 294 -6.59 -19.14 7.10
CA PHE A 294 -7.92 -19.74 7.33
C PHE A 294 -7.87 -20.72 8.51
N PRO A 295 -7.75 -20.24 9.76
CA PRO A 295 -7.74 -21.10 10.94
C PRO A 295 -9.14 -21.66 11.22
N PRO A 296 -9.40 -22.98 11.06
CA PRO A 296 -10.74 -23.54 11.24
C PRO A 296 -11.29 -23.37 12.66
N ALA A 297 -10.43 -23.19 13.66
CA ALA A 297 -10.81 -22.97 15.05
C ALA A 297 -11.36 -21.55 15.34
N GLU A 298 -11.13 -20.58 14.45
CA GLU A 298 -11.54 -19.18 14.67
C GLU A 298 -12.71 -18.74 13.78
N ILE A 299 -13.08 -19.53 12.77
CA ILE A 299 -14.23 -19.25 11.90
C ILE A 299 -15.54 -19.71 12.57
N ASP A 300 -16.67 -19.48 11.89
CA ASP A 300 -17.97 -20.00 12.36
C ASP A 300 -17.90 -21.52 12.62
N ARG A 301 -18.41 -21.95 13.78
CA ARG A 301 -18.28 -23.36 14.21
C ARG A 301 -19.07 -24.30 13.33
N ALA A 302 -20.21 -23.88 12.78
CA ALA A 302 -20.98 -24.73 11.88
C ALA A 302 -20.25 -24.89 10.54
N LEU A 303 -19.65 -23.83 10.02
CA LEU A 303 -18.76 -23.88 8.86
C LEU A 303 -17.54 -24.78 9.09
N ALA A 304 -16.83 -24.63 10.20
CA ALA A 304 -15.66 -25.46 10.50
C ALA A 304 -16.00 -26.96 10.49
N ARG A 305 -17.10 -27.34 11.17
CA ARG A 305 -17.58 -28.73 11.17
C ARG A 305 -17.95 -29.23 9.78
N ARG A 306 -18.57 -28.40 8.93
CA ARG A 306 -18.87 -28.77 7.54
C ARG A 306 -17.59 -29.06 6.75
N ILE A 307 -16.58 -28.22 6.89
CA ILE A 307 -15.28 -28.42 6.22
C ILE A 307 -14.61 -29.71 6.71
N GLU A 308 -14.58 -29.95 8.02
CA GLU A 308 -13.99 -31.16 8.62
C GLU A 308 -14.73 -32.45 8.23
N ALA A 309 -16.07 -32.37 8.12
CA ALA A 309 -16.90 -33.48 7.66
C ALA A 309 -16.69 -33.80 6.19
N ARG A 310 -16.28 -32.81 5.37
CA ARG A 310 -16.15 -32.95 3.92
C ARG A 310 -14.75 -33.30 3.46
N TYR A 311 -13.74 -32.71 4.08
CA TYR A 311 -12.35 -32.86 3.71
C TYR A 311 -11.52 -33.45 4.85
N ASP A 312 -10.70 -34.45 4.53
CA ASP A 312 -9.64 -34.93 5.38
C ASP A 312 -8.36 -34.12 5.13
N CYS A 313 -8.00 -33.29 6.10
CA CYS A 313 -6.86 -32.38 6.05
C CYS A 313 -5.78 -32.84 7.05
N PRO A 314 -4.63 -33.36 6.62
CA PRO A 314 -3.60 -33.84 7.54
C PRO A 314 -3.07 -32.72 8.44
N PRO A 315 -2.60 -33.05 9.66
CA PRO A 315 -2.00 -32.07 10.56
C PRO A 315 -0.73 -31.48 9.95
N ALA A 316 -0.57 -30.17 10.06
CA ALA A 316 0.64 -29.46 9.65
C ALA A 316 0.82 -28.16 10.45
N PRO A 317 2.05 -27.63 10.56
CA PRO A 317 2.29 -26.32 11.14
C PRO A 317 1.49 -25.21 10.46
N VAL A 318 1.16 -24.15 11.20
CA VAL A 318 0.37 -23.00 10.71
C VAL A 318 0.98 -22.27 9.51
N THR A 319 2.28 -22.43 9.30
CA THR A 319 3.04 -21.80 8.22
C THR A 319 3.03 -22.58 6.90
N ARG A 320 2.42 -23.77 6.86
CA ARG A 320 2.50 -24.67 5.70
C ARG A 320 1.13 -24.87 5.05
N LEU A 321 1.11 -24.84 3.73
CA LEU A 321 -0.04 -25.24 2.92
C LEU A 321 -0.27 -26.75 3.00
N VAL A 322 -1.52 -27.14 3.07
CA VAL A 322 -1.95 -28.54 3.19
C VAL A 322 -2.90 -28.92 2.08
N VAL A 323 -2.60 -30.02 1.39
CA VAL A 323 -3.54 -30.67 0.48
C VAL A 323 -4.46 -31.56 1.30
N CYS A 324 -5.76 -31.29 1.23
CA CYS A 324 -6.82 -32.11 1.80
C CYS A 324 -7.49 -32.93 0.69
N ARG A 325 -8.11 -34.04 1.08
CA ARG A 325 -8.88 -34.89 0.17
C ARG A 325 -10.32 -34.96 0.61
N LEU A 326 -11.23 -34.98 -0.35
CA LEU A 326 -12.64 -35.26 -0.09
C LEU A 326 -12.76 -36.62 0.60
N ARG A 327 -13.56 -36.67 1.68
CA ARG A 327 -13.90 -37.92 2.40
C ARG A 327 -14.87 -38.77 1.59
#